data_AF-A0A845ACZ1-F1
#
_entry.id   AF-A0A845ACZ1-F1
#
_cell.length_a   1.000
_cell.length_b   1.000
_cell.length_c   1.000
_cell.angle_alpha   90.00
_cell.angle_beta   90.00
_cell.angle_gamma   90.00
#
_symmetry.space_group_name_H-M   'P 1'
#
loop_
_entity.id
_entity.type
_entity.pdbx_description
1 polymer ?
#
loop_
_entity_poly.entity_id
_entity_poly.type
_entity_poly.pdbx_seq_one_letter_code
_entity_poly.pdbx_strand_id
1 'polypeptide(L)'
;MLSKEPTEVYHSDHSVSAVAFCLANRNNVPVLDRPDGSKVVLLKNGYGGVSLAFSIYPEGEGSRIEYRRQFGTIGGQWKKCVGLEPWKDDF
;
A
#
# COMPACT_ATOMS: atom_id res chain seq x y z
N MET A 1 -12.43 -4.14 7.24
CA MET A 1 -11.04 -4.49 6.84
C MET A 1 -10.04 -3.51 7.43
N LEU A 2 -10.17 -2.21 7.16
CA LEU A 2 -9.30 -1.18 7.76
C LEU A 2 -9.45 -1.03 9.28
N SER A 3 -10.55 -1.52 9.85
CA SER A 3 -10.81 -1.59 11.30
C SER A 3 -10.09 -2.73 12.03
N LYS A 4 -9.37 -3.61 11.31
CA LYS A 4 -8.56 -4.68 11.92
C LYS A 4 -7.14 -4.18 12.16
N GLU A 5 -6.44 -4.82 13.09
CA GLU A 5 -5.00 -4.62 13.28
C GLU A 5 -4.22 -4.88 11.97
N PRO A 6 -3.11 -4.15 11.73
CA PRO A 6 -2.19 -4.47 10.64
C PRO A 6 -1.70 -5.92 10.72
N THR A 7 -1.56 -6.57 9.57
CA THR A 7 -0.84 -7.85 9.46
C THR A 7 0.66 -7.61 9.62
N GLU A 8 1.15 -6.52 9.04
CA GLU A 8 2.55 -6.09 9.15
C GLU A 8 2.61 -4.57 8.99
N VAL A 9 3.68 -3.97 9.52
CA VAL A 9 3.98 -2.56 9.36
C VAL A 9 5.35 -2.45 8.69
N TYR A 10 5.40 -1.70 7.59
CA TYR A 10 6.64 -1.37 6.89
C TYR A 10 6.94 0.12 7.07
N HIS A 11 8.23 0.45 6.99
CA HIS A 11 8.73 1.81 7.04
C HIS A 11 9.51 2.09 5.76
N SER A 12 9.33 3.28 5.20
CA SER A 12 9.96 3.67 3.94
C SER A 12 10.48 5.09 4.04
N ASP A 13 11.65 5.34 3.46
CA ASP A 13 12.19 6.70 3.28
C ASP A 13 11.44 7.48 2.19
N HIS A 14 10.48 6.87 1.51
CA HIS A 14 9.67 7.51 0.48
C HIS A 14 8.38 8.12 1.07
N SER A 15 7.99 9.27 0.51
CA SER A 15 6.77 9.96 0.90
C SER A 15 5.51 9.11 0.70
N VAL A 16 4.45 9.46 1.42
CA VAL A 16 3.11 8.86 1.30
C VAL A 16 2.63 8.82 -0.15
N SER A 17 2.84 9.90 -0.91
CA SER A 17 2.44 10.01 -2.31
C SER A 17 3.23 9.08 -3.22
N ALA A 18 4.55 8.94 -3.01
CA ALA A 18 5.40 8.06 -3.80
C ALA A 18 4.99 6.58 -3.60
N VAL A 19 4.81 6.16 -2.34
CA VAL A 19 4.35 4.80 -2.00
C VAL A 19 2.96 4.52 -2.57
N ALA A 20 2.01 5.44 -2.38
CA ALA A 20 0.66 5.28 -2.89
C ALA A 20 0.63 5.20 -4.43
N PHE A 21 1.41 6.03 -5.11
CA PHE A 21 1.54 6.00 -6.57
C PHE A 21 2.13 4.68 -7.06
N CYS A 22 3.21 4.19 -6.45
CA CYS A 22 3.80 2.90 -6.82
C CYS A 22 2.78 1.76 -6.67
N LEU A 23 2.08 1.70 -5.53
CA LEU A 23 1.07 0.68 -5.26
C LEU A 23 -0.08 0.77 -6.27
N ALA A 24 -0.57 1.97 -6.56
CA ALA A 24 -1.64 2.21 -7.52
C ALA A 24 -1.23 1.82 -8.95
N ASN A 25 -0.10 2.32 -9.42
CA ASN A 25 0.38 2.10 -10.79
C ASN A 25 0.68 0.62 -11.06
N ARG A 26 1.46 -0.02 -10.19
CA ARG A 26 1.87 -1.43 -10.38
C ARG A 26 0.73 -2.44 -10.25
N ASN A 27 -0.37 -2.06 -9.59
CA ASN A 27 -1.51 -2.95 -9.38
C ASN A 27 -2.77 -2.49 -10.14
N ASN A 28 -2.69 -1.40 -10.91
CA ASN A 28 -3.80 -0.80 -11.65
C ASN A 28 -5.05 -0.58 -10.78
N VAL A 29 -4.87 0.11 -9.65
CA VAL A 29 -5.94 0.42 -8.68
C VAL A 29 -5.92 1.90 -8.31
N PRO A 30 -7.07 2.48 -7.91
CA PRO A 30 -7.10 3.86 -7.44
C PRO A 30 -6.50 4.02 -6.05
N VAL A 31 -6.06 5.25 -5.75
CA VAL A 31 -5.71 5.72 -4.41
C VAL A 31 -6.93 6.40 -3.78
N LEU A 32 -7.14 6.18 -2.48
CA LEU A 32 -8.13 6.91 -1.71
C LEU A 32 -7.40 7.85 -0.74
N ASP A 33 -7.60 9.15 -0.90
CA ASP A 33 -7.06 10.17 -0.02
C ASP A 33 -7.84 10.24 1.30
N ARG A 34 -7.14 10.50 2.40
CA ARG A 34 -7.75 10.80 3.70
C ARG A 34 -7.41 12.22 4.15
N PRO A 35 -8.26 12.86 4.98
CA PRO A 35 -8.04 14.24 5.45
C PRO A 35 -6.78 14.43 6.31
N ASP A 36 -6.28 13.37 6.94
CA ASP A 36 -5.07 13.37 7.78
C ASP A 36 -3.77 13.29 6.97
N GLY A 37 -3.86 13.39 5.63
CA GLY A 37 -2.73 13.25 4.73
C GLY A 37 -2.30 11.79 4.48
N SER A 38 -2.94 10.82 5.14
CA SER A 38 -2.73 9.41 4.84
C SER A 38 -3.44 9.01 3.54
N LYS A 39 -2.97 7.93 2.93
CA LYS A 39 -3.56 7.37 1.70
C LYS A 39 -3.90 5.90 1.89
N VAL A 40 -4.90 5.44 1.15
CA VAL A 40 -5.31 4.02 1.12
C VAL A 40 -5.19 3.47 -0.28
N VAL A 41 -4.65 2.26 -0.36
CA VAL A 41 -4.70 1.46 -1.59
C VAL A 41 -5.32 0.11 -1.27
N LEU A 42 -6.31 -0.30 -2.07
CA LEU A 42 -7.06 -1.54 -1.89
C LEU A 42 -6.86 -2.45 -3.10
N LEU A 43 -6.27 -3.62 -2.89
CA LEU A 43 -6.11 -4.63 -3.94
C LEU A 43 -7.22 -5.66 -3.80
N LYS A 44 -8.06 -5.73 -4.83
CA LYS A 44 -9.19 -6.65 -4.93
C LYS A 44 -8.79 -7.92 -5.68
N ASN A 45 -9.41 -9.03 -5.33
CA ASN A 45 -9.32 -10.25 -6.13
C ASN A 45 -10.22 -10.16 -7.38
N GLY A 46 -10.20 -11.20 -8.22
CA GLY A 46 -11.02 -11.28 -9.44
C GLY A 46 -12.54 -11.27 -9.20
N TYR A 47 -12.99 -11.43 -7.96
CA TYR A 47 -14.41 -11.38 -7.56
C TYR A 47 -14.79 -10.04 -6.92
N GLY A 48 -13.88 -9.05 -6.91
CA GLY A 48 -14.12 -7.71 -6.36
C GLY A 48 -13.98 -7.58 -4.84
N GLY A 49 -13.67 -8.67 -4.13
CA GLY A 49 -13.41 -8.65 -2.69
C GLY A 49 -12.01 -8.12 -2.38
N VAL A 50 -11.87 -7.28 -1.35
CA VAL A 50 -10.56 -6.72 -0.96
C VAL A 50 -9.70 -7.80 -0.30
N SER A 51 -8.60 -8.14 -0.94
CA SER A 51 -7.65 -9.14 -0.46
C SER A 51 -6.52 -8.51 0.35
N LEU A 52 -5.97 -7.39 -0.13
CA LEU A 52 -4.94 -6.62 0.57
C LEU A 52 -5.40 -5.16 0.72
N ALA A 53 -5.09 -4.56 1.86
CA ALA A 53 -5.30 -3.13 2.10
C ALA A 53 -4.04 -2.52 2.68
N PHE A 54 -3.70 -1.33 2.19
CA PHE A 54 -2.57 -0.54 2.61
C PHE A 54 -3.09 0.78 3.16
N SER A 55 -2.74 1.12 4.39
CA SER A 55 -2.86 2.50 4.91
C SER A 55 -1.46 3.08 5.02
N ILE A 56 -1.21 4.21 4.37
CA ILE A 56 0.12 4.83 4.26
C ILE A 56 0.05 6.17 4.99
N TYR A 57 0.80 6.31 6.07
CA TYR A 57 0.81 7.49 6.94
C TYR A 57 2.13 8.25 6.79
N PRO A 58 2.12 9.59 6.90
CA PRO A 58 3.35 10.36 7.00
C PRO A 58 4.19 9.91 8.21
N GLU A 59 5.50 9.79 8.04
CA GLU A 59 6.45 9.47 9.11
C GLU A 59 7.78 10.18 8.86
N GLY A 60 7.99 11.35 9.47
CA GLY A 60 9.12 12.21 9.15
C GLY A 60 9.10 12.63 7.67
N GLU A 61 10.23 12.46 6.99
CA GLU A 61 10.35 12.65 5.52
C GLU A 61 9.81 11.46 4.72
N GLY A 62 9.58 10.33 5.39
CA GLY A 62 9.17 9.06 4.80
C GLY A 62 7.71 8.71 5.07
N SER A 63 7.43 7.41 5.14
CA SER A 63 6.10 6.90 5.42
C SER A 63 6.09 5.58 6.18
N ARG A 64 5.07 5.45 7.03
CA ARG A 64 4.69 4.20 7.71
C ARG A 64 3.54 3.55 6.96
N ILE A 65 3.69 2.29 6.60
CA ILE A 65 2.75 1.55 5.76
C ILE A 65 2.17 0.40 6.57
N GLU A 66 0.89 0.48 6.91
CA GLU A 66 0.17 -0.62 7.52
C GLU A 66 -0.42 -1.52 6.44
N TYR A 67 0.11 -2.75 6.36
CA TYR A 67 -0.35 -3.79 5.45
C TYR A 67 -1.35 -4.71 6.15
N ARG A 68 -2.48 -4.98 5.49
CA ARG A 68 -3.51 -5.91 5.98
C ARG A 68 -3.86 -6.93 4.91
N ARG A 69 -3.70 -8.21 5.25
CA ARG A 69 -4.08 -9.35 4.40
C ARG A 69 -5.38 -9.98 4.92
N GLN A 70 -6.33 -10.27 4.03
CA GLN A 70 -7.57 -10.95 4.42
C GLN A 70 -7.72 -12.34 3.81
N PHE A 71 -7.79 -12.48 2.49
CA PHE A 71 -7.98 -13.76 1.82
C PHE A 71 -7.50 -13.74 0.36
N GLY A 72 -7.26 -14.93 -0.21
CA GLY A 72 -6.90 -15.11 -1.61
C GLY A 72 -5.41 -14.92 -1.93
N THR A 73 -5.08 -15.14 -3.20
CA THR A 73 -3.75 -14.96 -3.77
C THR A 73 -3.74 -13.67 -4.58
N ILE A 74 -2.80 -12.78 -4.26
CA ILE A 74 -2.54 -11.55 -5.00
C ILE A 74 -1.07 -11.59 -5.43
N GLY A 75 -0.80 -11.16 -6.67
CA GLY A 75 0.55 -11.10 -7.21
C GLY A 75 1.49 -10.24 -6.35
N GLY A 76 2.79 -10.52 -6.42
CA GLY A 76 3.79 -9.88 -5.55
C GLY A 76 4.21 -8.45 -5.92
N GLN A 77 3.58 -7.81 -6.93
CA GLN A 77 4.03 -6.51 -7.44
C GLN A 77 4.05 -5.40 -6.38
N TRP A 78 3.13 -5.45 -5.41
CA TRP A 78 3.08 -4.49 -4.30
C TRP A 78 4.33 -4.50 -3.40
N LYS A 79 5.07 -5.61 -3.33
CA LYS A 79 6.24 -5.75 -2.44
C LYS A 79 7.36 -4.76 -2.79
N LYS A 80 7.47 -4.40 -4.07
CA LYS A 80 8.41 -3.38 -4.57
C LYS A 80 8.13 -1.97 -4.07
N CYS A 81 6.92 -1.72 -3.60
CA CYS A 81 6.47 -0.39 -3.17
C CYS A 81 6.54 -0.18 -1.66
N VAL A 82 6.87 -1.21 -0.88
CA VAL A 82 6.88 -1.13 0.59
C VAL A 82 8.27 -1.38 1.19
N GLY A 83 9.31 -1.33 0.36
CA GLY A 83 10.71 -1.47 0.80
C GLY A 83 11.20 -2.90 0.99
N LEU A 84 10.42 -3.92 0.59
CA LEU A 84 10.87 -5.33 0.66
C LEU A 84 11.84 -5.72 -0.47
N GLU A 85 11.87 -4.94 -1.55
CA GLU A 85 12.82 -5.07 -2.65
C GLU A 85 13.37 -3.67 -2.96
N PRO A 86 14.57 -3.56 -3.58
CA PRO A 86 15.11 -2.26 -3.97
C PRO A 86 14.09 -1.47 -4.78
N TRP A 87 13.79 -0.26 -4.33
CA TRP A 87 12.89 0.64 -5.03
C TRP A 87 13.52 0.96 -6.39
N LYS A 88 12.83 0.57 -7.47
CA LYS A 88 13.24 0.92 -8.83
C LYS A 88 12.26 1.94 -9.37
N ASP A 89 12.76 3.13 -9.69
CA ASP A 89 12.03 4.27 -10.28
C ASP A 89 11.59 4.03 -11.75
N ASP A 90 11.41 2.77 -12.16
CA ASP A 90 10.94 2.38 -13.49
C ASP A 90 9.41 2.56 -13.60
N PHE A 91 8.91 3.78 -13.37
CA PHE A 91 7.49 4.14 -13.45
C PHE A 91 7.08 4.67 -14.82
#